data_AF-A0A7X8TFW3-F1
#
_entry.id   AF-A0A7X8TFW3-F1
#
_cell.length_a   1.000
_cell.length_b   1.000
_cell.length_c   1.000
_cell.angle_alpha   90.00
_cell.angle_beta   90.00
_cell.angle_gamma   90.00
#
_symmetry.space_group_name_H-M   'P 1'
#
loop_
_entity.id
_entity.type
_entity.pdbx_description
1 polymer ?
#
loop_
_entity_poly.entity_id
_entity_poly.type
_entity_poly.pdbx_seq_one_letter_code
_entity_poly.pdbx_strand_id
1 'polypeptide(L)'
;MIDRRAELGLRVGRLETILIDHGMLDESGQPAINGESNFPKELEDALDGFIENPVELVGLLKICRDARDGRPLSPAVLSAAHLMAREVIQALQSAETPDER
;
A
#
# COMPACT_ATOMS: atom_id res chain seq x y z
N MET A 1 -0.09 -16.11 19.03
CA MET A 1 -0.06 -14.66 18.74
C MET A 1 0.26 -14.51 17.28
N ILE A 2 -0.62 -13.88 16.50
CA ILE A 2 -0.33 -13.60 15.08
C ILE A 2 0.79 -12.56 15.05
N ASP A 3 1.90 -12.89 14.36
CA ASP A 3 2.99 -11.95 14.15
C ASP A 3 2.55 -10.89 13.13
N ARG A 4 2.08 -9.75 13.65
CA ARG A 4 1.63 -8.62 12.83
C ARG A 4 2.72 -8.12 11.87
N ARG A 5 4.01 -8.32 12.19
CA ARG A 5 5.11 -7.97 11.29
C ARG A 5 5.21 -8.93 10.13
N ALA A 6 5.07 -10.23 10.39
CA ALA A 6 5.05 -11.25 9.34
C ALA A 6 3.85 -11.07 8.39
N GLU A 7 2.66 -10.81 8.92
CA GLU A 7 1.49 -10.50 8.10
C GLU A 7 1.65 -9.22 7.29
N LEU A 8 2.22 -8.17 7.91
CA LEU A 8 2.50 -6.92 7.21
C LEU A 8 3.52 -7.15 6.09
N GLY A 9 4.60 -7.87 6.35
CA GLY A 9 5.61 -8.20 5.34
C GLY A 9 5.03 -8.92 4.11
N LEU A 10 4.13 -9.89 4.33
CA LEU A 10 3.45 -10.60 3.24
C LEU A 10 2.51 -9.68 2.46
N ARG A 11 1.71 -8.88 3.17
CA ARG A 11 0.75 -7.93 2.58
C ARG A 11 1.46 -6.86 1.74
N VAL A 12 2.61 -6.40 2.20
CA VAL A 12 3.41 -5.36 1.53
C VAL A 12 3.97 -5.85 0.22
N GLY A 13 4.44 -7.10 0.15
CA GLY A 13 4.88 -7.69 -1.12
C GLY A 13 3.75 -7.68 -2.16
N ARG A 14 2.53 -8.04 -1.76
CA ARG A 14 1.36 -8.02 -2.66
C ARG A 14 0.96 -6.61 -3.08
N LEU A 15 0.99 -5.66 -2.15
CA LEU A 15 0.73 -4.24 -2.45
C LEU A 15 1.75 -3.69 -3.44
N GLU A 16 3.03 -4.00 -3.26
CA GLU A 16 4.10 -3.60 -4.19
C GLU A 16 3.84 -4.14 -5.59
N THR A 17 3.44 -5.41 -5.74
CA THR A 17 3.08 -5.99 -7.05
C THR A 17 1.94 -5.23 -7.74
N ILE A 18 0.82 -5.00 -7.04
CA ILE A 18 -0.32 -4.26 -7.60
C ILE A 18 0.11 -2.88 -8.08
N LEU A 19 0.89 -2.17 -7.26
CA LEU A 19 1.34 -0.81 -7.60
C LEU A 19 2.36 -0.77 -8.75
N ILE A 20 3.16 -1.82 -8.94
CA ILE A 20 4.02 -1.96 -10.12
C ILE A 20 3.16 -2.16 -11.37
N ASP A 21 2.15 -3.03 -11.31
CA ASP A 21 1.25 -3.32 -12.44
C ASP A 21 0.49 -2.06 -12.90
N HIS A 22 0.14 -1.17 -11.97
CA HIS A 22 -0.49 0.13 -12.27
C HIS A 22 0.51 1.26 -12.58
N GLY A 23 1.83 0.98 -12.67
CA GLY A 23 2.86 1.96 -13.02
C GLY A 23 3.15 3.01 -11.94
N MET A 24 2.72 2.77 -10.69
CA MET A 24 2.99 3.65 -9.55
C MET A 24 4.39 3.43 -8.97
N LEU A 25 4.86 2.18 -9.04
CA LEU A 25 6.19 1.77 -8.65
C LEU A 25 6.95 1.23 -9.87
N ASP A 26 8.27 1.36 -9.86
CA ASP A 26 9.15 0.65 -10.78
C ASP A 26 9.40 -0.80 -10.31
N GLU A 27 10.08 -1.60 -11.13
CA GLU A 27 10.43 -2.99 -10.80
C GLU A 27 11.30 -3.15 -9.55
N SER A 28 11.94 -2.06 -9.09
CA SER A 28 12.70 -2.01 -7.83
C SER A 28 11.84 -1.61 -6.62
N GLY A 29 10.53 -1.46 -6.81
CA GLY A 29 9.59 -0.97 -5.81
C GLY A 29 9.80 0.50 -5.45
N GLN A 30 10.55 1.28 -6.24
CA GLN A 30 10.67 2.72 -6.03
C GLN A 30 9.52 3.45 -6.71
N PRO A 31 9.09 4.62 -6.22
CA PRO A 31 8.07 5.41 -6.90
C PRO A 31 8.51 5.72 -8.34
N ALA A 32 7.72 5.29 -9.33
CA ALA A 32 7.96 5.60 -10.74
C ALA A 32 7.48 7.02 -11.11
N ILE A 33 6.69 7.62 -10.22
CA ILE A 33 6.11 8.96 -10.36
C ILE A 33 6.86 9.99 -9.50
N ASN A 34 7.26 11.09 -10.12
CA ASN A 34 8.01 12.17 -9.50
C ASN A 34 7.08 13.13 -8.76
N GLY A 35 6.54 12.77 -7.58
CA GLY A 35 5.98 13.67 -6.55
C GLY A 35 4.81 14.62 -6.92
N GLU A 36 4.51 14.81 -8.19
CA GLU A 36 3.53 15.73 -8.78
C GLU A 36 2.52 14.98 -9.67
N SER A 37 2.67 13.66 -9.80
CA SER A 37 1.79 12.83 -10.62
C SER A 37 0.58 12.41 -9.80
N ASN A 38 -0.62 12.59 -10.36
CA ASN A 38 -1.85 12.06 -9.77
C ASN A 38 -1.86 10.53 -9.86
N PHE A 39 -2.71 9.90 -9.06
CA PHE A 39 -3.05 8.50 -9.27
C PHE A 39 -3.59 8.29 -10.70
N PRO A 40 -3.31 7.14 -11.33
CA PRO A 40 -4.16 6.61 -12.37
C PRO A 40 -5.60 6.58 -11.87
N LYS A 41 -6.56 6.96 -12.71
CA LYS A 41 -7.96 7.12 -12.30
C LYS A 41 -8.54 5.88 -11.59
N GLU A 42 -8.17 4.69 -12.04
CA GLU A 42 -8.58 3.42 -11.43
C GLU A 42 -8.11 3.30 -9.97
N LEU A 43 -6.89 3.75 -9.68
CA LEU A 43 -6.34 3.80 -8.33
C LEU A 43 -6.94 4.94 -7.51
N GLU A 44 -7.20 6.09 -8.14
CA GLU A 44 -7.85 7.23 -7.49
C GLU A 44 -9.25 6.82 -6.98
N ASP A 45 -10.06 6.21 -7.85
CA ASP A 45 -11.41 5.75 -7.50
C ASP A 45 -11.36 4.63 -6.44
N ALA A 46 -10.38 3.71 -6.51
CA ALA A 46 -10.25 2.62 -5.54
C ALA A 46 -9.76 3.10 -4.17
N LEU A 47 -8.92 4.13 -4.13
CA LEU A 47 -8.30 4.65 -2.91
C LEU A 47 -9.02 5.86 -2.31
N ASP A 48 -10.10 6.32 -2.93
CA ASP A 48 -10.90 7.43 -2.44
C ASP A 48 -11.37 7.18 -1.00
N GLY A 49 -11.14 8.16 -0.12
CA GLY A 49 -11.39 8.05 1.32
C GLY A 49 -10.41 7.18 2.12
N PHE A 50 -9.42 6.54 1.49
CA PHE A 50 -8.35 5.79 2.16
C PHE A 50 -6.99 6.48 2.06
N ILE A 51 -6.60 6.93 0.86
CA ILE A 51 -5.33 7.58 0.56
C ILE A 51 -5.60 8.77 -0.35
N GLU A 52 -5.25 9.97 0.08
CA GLU A 52 -5.63 11.20 -0.63
C GLU A 52 -4.70 11.51 -1.81
N ASN A 53 -3.46 11.01 -1.76
CA ASN A 53 -2.45 11.31 -2.78
C ASN A 53 -1.33 10.25 -2.81
N PRO A 54 -0.55 10.18 -3.90
CA PRO A 54 0.53 9.22 -4.00
C PRO A 54 1.63 9.37 -2.95
N VAL A 55 1.84 10.57 -2.39
CA VAL A 55 2.84 10.80 -1.34
C VAL A 55 2.47 10.03 -0.07
N GLU A 56 1.20 10.00 0.30
CA GLU A 56 0.69 9.21 1.43
C GLU A 56 0.87 7.71 1.21
N LEU A 57 0.57 7.21 0.00
CA LEU A 57 0.79 5.82 -0.35
C LEU A 57 2.26 5.42 -0.20
N VAL A 58 3.18 6.26 -0.70
CA VAL A 58 4.63 6.05 -0.57
C VAL A 58 5.06 6.09 0.90
N GLY A 59 4.47 6.97 1.70
CA GLY A 59 4.67 7.01 3.15
C GLY A 59 4.27 5.71 3.84
N LEU A 60 3.08 5.18 3.49
CA LEU A 60 2.60 3.89 4.00
C LEU A 60 3.53 2.74 3.59
N LEU A 61 3.95 2.68 2.32
CA LEU A 61 4.89 1.69 1.82
C LEU A 61 6.23 1.71 2.56
N LYS A 62 6.74 2.91 2.87
CA LYS A 62 7.98 3.06 3.64
C LYS A 62 7.84 2.48 5.05
N ILE A 63 6.76 2.81 5.77
CA ILE A 63 6.52 2.28 7.12
C ILE A 63 6.38 0.75 7.08
N CYS A 64 5.67 0.26 6.07
CA CYS A 64 5.51 -1.15 5.78
C CYS A 64 6.83 -1.89 5.55
N ARG A 65 7.73 -1.32 4.76
CA ARG A 65 9.10 -1.84 4.53
C ARG A 65 9.92 -1.81 5.81
N ASP A 66 9.89 -0.70 6.56
CA ASP A 66 10.56 -0.59 7.85
C ASP A 66 10.08 -1.68 8.82
N ALA A 67 8.78 -1.99 8.82
CA ALA A 67 8.22 -3.09 9.61
C ALA A 67 8.70 -4.48 9.12
N ARG A 68 8.75 -4.70 7.81
CA ARG A 68 9.27 -5.94 7.21
C ARG A 68 10.74 -6.17 7.55
N ASP A 69 11.55 -5.12 7.46
CA ASP A 69 13.01 -5.17 7.60
C ASP A 69 13.50 -5.19 9.06
N GLY A 70 12.60 -5.35 10.02
CA GLY A 70 12.98 -5.40 11.44
C GLY A 70 13.28 -4.03 12.05
N ARG A 71 13.05 -2.91 11.34
CA ARG A 71 13.35 -1.57 11.86
C ARG A 71 12.44 -1.20 13.04
N PRO A 72 12.93 -0.34 13.94
CA PRO A 72 12.16 0.10 15.11
C PRO A 72 10.99 0.99 14.68
N LEU A 73 9.78 0.57 15.03
CA LEU A 73 8.54 1.32 14.90
C LEU A 73 7.82 1.29 16.24
N SER A 74 7.11 2.37 16.58
CA SER A 74 6.28 2.36 17.77
C SER A 74 5.11 1.37 17.61
N PRO A 75 4.59 0.77 18.70
CA PRO A 75 3.44 -0.14 18.62
C PRO A 75 2.20 0.51 17.97
N ALA A 76 2.02 1.82 18.17
CA ALA A 76 0.94 2.60 17.56
C ALA A 76 1.12 2.71 16.03
N VAL A 77 2.32 3.05 15.57
CA VAL A 77 2.64 3.13 14.13
C VAL A 77 2.49 1.77 13.47
N LEU A 78 2.97 0.70 14.10
CA LEU A 78 2.82 -0.66 13.56
C LEU A 78 1.35 -1.07 13.43
N SER A 79 0.52 -0.75 14.43
CA SER A 79 -0.91 -1.07 14.41
C SER A 79 -1.66 -0.25 13.36
N ALA A 80 -1.35 1.04 13.24
CA ALA A 80 -1.92 1.91 12.21
C ALA A 80 -1.54 1.46 10.80
N ALA A 81 -0.25 1.20 10.55
CA ALA A 81 0.23 0.71 9.26
C ALA A 81 -0.38 -0.63 8.90
N HIS A 82 -0.55 -1.54 9.87
CA HIS A 82 -1.20 -2.82 9.63
C HIS A 82 -2.67 -2.68 9.23
N LEU A 83 -3.41 -1.76 9.86
CA LEU A 83 -4.80 -1.47 9.50
C LEU A 83 -4.86 -0.83 8.10
N MET A 84 -4.13 0.28 7.89
CA MET A 84 -4.14 1.00 6.60
C MET A 84 -3.72 0.10 5.44
N ALA A 85 -2.65 -0.67 5.58
CA ALA A 85 -2.21 -1.59 4.53
C ALA A 85 -3.27 -2.65 4.21
N ARG A 86 -4.04 -3.12 5.22
CA ARG A 86 -5.13 -4.07 4.99
C ARG A 86 -6.26 -3.44 4.18
N GLU A 87 -6.72 -2.26 4.60
CA GLU A 87 -7.84 -1.57 3.95
C GLU A 87 -7.48 -1.16 2.50
N VAL A 88 -6.28 -0.63 2.28
CA VAL A 88 -5.78 -0.28 0.94
C VAL A 88 -5.71 -1.51 0.04
N ILE A 89 -5.13 -2.62 0.50
CA ILE A 89 -5.05 -3.86 -0.28
C ILE A 89 -6.44 -4.39 -0.62
N GLN A 90 -7.37 -4.33 0.33
CA GLN A 90 -8.73 -4.79 0.12
C GLN A 90 -9.45 -3.91 -0.92
N ALA A 91 -9.30 -2.59 -0.84
CA ALA A 91 -9.90 -1.66 -1.79
C ALA A 91 -9.38 -1.88 -3.22
N LEU A 92 -8.06 -2.05 -3.37
CA LEU A 92 -7.43 -2.33 -4.66
C LEU A 92 -7.89 -3.67 -5.25
N GLN A 93 -8.00 -4.72 -4.44
CA GLN A 93 -8.48 -6.03 -4.89
C GLN A 93 -9.95 -6.02 -5.29
N SER A 94 -10.78 -5.28 -4.55
CA SER A 94 -12.19 -5.12 -4.88
C SER A 94 -12.40 -4.33 -6.17
N ALA A 95 -11.47 -3.46 -6.55
CA ALA A 95 -11.50 -2.77 -7.84
C ALA A 95 -11.07 -3.68 -9.02
N GLU A 96 -10.17 -4.63 -8.79
CA GLU A 96 -9.71 -5.59 -9.81
C GLU A 96 -10.76 -6.68 -10.14
N THR A 97 -11.62 -7.04 -9.18
CA THR A 97 -12.79 -7.88 -9.43
C THR A 97 -14.01 -6.99 -9.65
N PRO A 98 -14.42 -6.70 -10.90
CA PRO A 98 -15.73 -6.12 -11.12
C PRO A 98 -16.76 -7.16 -10.65
N ASP A 99 -17.30 -6.97 -9.45
CA ASP A 99 -18.47 -7.68 -8.97
C ASP A 99 -19.57 -7.43 -10.02
N GLU A 100 -19.91 -8.48 -10.78
CA GLU A 100 -21.05 -8.49 -11.70
C GLU A 100 -22.29 -8.10 -10.89
N ARG A 101 -22.71 -6.84 -10.97
CA ARG A 101 -23.99 -6.36 -10.46
C ARG A 101 -24.82 -5.73 -11.56
#